data_AF-A0A352UN56-F1
#
_entry.id   AF-A0A352UN56-F1
#
_cell.length_a   1.000
_cell.length_b   1.000
_cell.length_c   1.000
_cell.angle_alpha   90.00
_cell.angle_beta   90.00
_cell.angle_gamma   90.00
#
_symmetry.space_group_name_H-M   'P 1'
#
loop_
_entity.id
_entity.type
_entity.pdbx_description
1 polymer ?
#
loop_
_entity_poly.entity_id
_entity_poly.type
_entity_poly.pdbx_seq_one_letter_code
_entity_poly.pdbx_strand_id
1 'polypeptide(L)'
;MKNTAIAGLNFLIAFLMSAIRVTGGAAPFGVAAVAQAGSGISGMCALAGAALGYLTTGGLEWGVKYAAASVLVFTVGFVLQDLSIRGRTWFMPLCSALAMTLAGVLGSFSSGLTAGQNVVHIGVEAGLAAAGAYFFREALSTEERSTESAELCHMAAMAVFIGCGLAAVSRVSILGVISLGRLGALLVVMTASLKGGIATGAAAGTVLGMIMDACSGGVPFYTMSYAFSGLLSGFFGKHGRLVFLLAFILADAFAVVCVWKWSVQINALFEVFSAAVIFMMVPPAVMTRLGLLVQPIPTGAGESGLRRYAARRVEGIASAYSDLCDIVRRNVEPVNDNDIAKVFDRAADVSCVKCKKKNECWNKNYIDTLDALNSASAVMTERGRLEEGDLPERFKAVCVKLPEFLAAVNGELRAAAYRKQYRSRLEESRAAAWGQYEDFCGILGDISRELGSMNGADPLAERRLVRYLRSQDIEADAAVFRDAGGRLRAVLESGRLRPLVDDPVYLDKLSNVLGVRLCRPKTGGEGKLVLLEAEPLAVSVGIAAMKKKGENVNGDRGTYFKTDSGILCVILSDGMGAGRDAAK
;
A
#
# COMPACT_ATOMS: atom_id res chain seq x y z
N MET A 1 -33.24 -22.12 2.45
CA MET A 1 -33.13 -21.29 3.66
C MET A 1 -32.40 -19.95 3.44
N LYS A 2 -31.23 -19.90 2.79
CA LYS A 2 -30.54 -18.61 2.54
C LYS A 2 -31.36 -17.66 1.64
N ASN A 3 -31.93 -18.14 0.54
CA ASN A 3 -32.70 -17.28 -0.38
C ASN A 3 -34.02 -16.77 0.23
N THR A 4 -34.68 -17.56 1.07
CA THR A 4 -35.91 -17.15 1.78
C THR A 4 -35.62 -16.10 2.85
N ALA A 5 -34.49 -16.20 3.55
CA ALA A 5 -34.06 -15.21 4.53
C ALA A 5 -33.70 -13.87 3.86
N ILE A 6 -33.01 -13.89 2.72
CA ILE A 6 -32.68 -12.69 1.94
C ILE A 6 -33.95 -12.02 1.41
N ALA A 7 -34.91 -12.81 0.91
CA ALA A 7 -36.19 -12.30 0.46
C ALA A 7 -37.00 -11.64 1.60
N GLY A 8 -37.02 -12.27 2.78
CA GLY A 8 -37.64 -11.70 3.98
C GLY A 8 -36.96 -10.41 4.46
N LEU A 9 -35.63 -10.33 4.37
CA LEU A 9 -34.88 -9.12 4.68
C LEU A 9 -35.24 -7.97 3.72
N ASN A 10 -35.31 -8.23 2.42
CA ASN A 10 -35.69 -7.23 1.42
C ASN A 10 -37.13 -6.74 1.59
N PHE A 11 -38.05 -7.60 2.00
CA PHE A 11 -39.40 -7.19 2.41
C PHE A 11 -39.36 -6.17 3.54
N LEU A 12 -38.61 -6.47 4.61
CA LEU A 12 -38.52 -5.63 5.80
C LEU A 12 -37.82 -4.29 5.49
N ILE A 13 -36.75 -4.31 4.69
CA ILE A 13 -36.06 -3.10 4.23
C ILE A 13 -37.03 -2.22 3.44
N ALA A 14 -37.71 -2.78 2.42
CA ALA A 14 -38.63 -2.01 1.59
C ALA A 14 -39.82 -1.45 2.37
N PHE A 15 -40.34 -2.21 3.33
CA PHE A 15 -41.38 -1.75 4.25
C PHE A 15 -40.91 -0.55 5.10
N LEU A 16 -39.75 -0.65 5.74
CA LEU A 16 -39.20 0.46 6.53
C LEU A 16 -38.89 1.68 5.66
N MET A 17 -38.25 1.51 4.51
CA MET A 17 -37.85 2.62 3.65
C MET A 17 -39.06 3.37 3.06
N SER A 18 -40.20 2.71 2.89
CA SER A 18 -41.45 3.35 2.46
C SER A 18 -42.05 4.31 3.50
N ALA A 19 -41.70 4.16 4.78
CA ALA A 19 -42.17 5.03 5.86
C ALA A 19 -41.46 6.39 5.90
N ILE A 20 -40.34 6.52 5.19
CA ILE A 20 -39.53 7.74 5.16
C ILE A 20 -40.26 8.78 4.31
N ARG A 21 -40.50 9.95 4.90
CA ARG A 21 -41.03 11.11 4.17
C ARG A 21 -40.05 12.26 4.24
N VAL A 22 -39.81 12.87 3.10
CA VAL A 22 -38.96 14.05 2.93
C VAL A 22 -39.85 15.28 2.76
N THR A 23 -39.31 16.47 3.04
CA THR A 23 -39.94 17.79 2.86
C THR A 23 -40.96 17.83 1.73
N GLY A 24 -42.21 18.19 2.04
CA GLY A 24 -43.32 18.26 1.08
C GLY A 24 -44.15 16.96 0.94
N GLY A 25 -43.89 15.92 1.74
CA GLY A 25 -44.66 14.67 1.72
C GLY A 25 -44.17 13.63 0.73
N ALA A 26 -43.00 13.86 0.12
CA ALA A 26 -42.32 12.96 -0.79
C ALA A 26 -41.86 11.67 -0.08
N ALA A 27 -42.12 10.49 -0.65
CA ALA A 27 -41.69 9.21 -0.07
C ALA A 27 -40.95 8.30 -1.07
N PRO A 28 -39.77 8.72 -1.59
CA PRO A 28 -39.09 8.05 -2.71
C PRO A 28 -38.34 6.75 -2.34
N PHE A 29 -38.05 6.52 -1.06
CA PHE A 29 -37.09 5.48 -0.64
C PHE A 29 -37.62 4.05 -0.67
N GLY A 30 -38.94 3.84 -0.55
CA GLY A 30 -39.53 2.50 -0.75
C GLY A 30 -39.37 2.01 -2.19
N VAL A 31 -39.57 2.91 -3.17
CA VAL A 31 -39.35 2.63 -4.60
C VAL A 31 -37.86 2.35 -4.88
N ALA A 32 -36.96 3.11 -4.24
CA ALA A 32 -35.52 2.88 -4.31
C ALA A 32 -35.11 1.50 -3.77
N ALA A 33 -35.74 1.03 -2.68
CA ALA A 33 -35.50 -0.30 -2.13
C ALA A 33 -35.96 -1.42 -3.09
N VAL A 34 -37.09 -1.24 -3.78
CA VAL A 34 -37.54 -2.18 -4.83
C VAL A 34 -36.58 -2.19 -6.03
N ALA A 35 -36.06 -1.02 -6.43
CA ALA A 35 -35.07 -0.91 -7.49
C ALA A 35 -33.76 -1.66 -7.13
N GLN A 36 -33.33 -1.57 -5.87
CA GLN A 36 -32.14 -2.26 -5.38
C GLN A 36 -32.32 -3.79 -5.33
N ALA A 37 -33.49 -4.27 -4.88
CA ALA A 37 -33.76 -5.70 -4.74
C ALA A 37 -33.77 -6.46 -6.08
N GLY A 38 -34.00 -5.77 -7.20
CA GLY A 38 -33.90 -6.33 -8.54
C GLY A 38 -35.11 -7.18 -8.94
N SER A 39 -34.90 -8.12 -9.87
CA SER A 39 -35.91 -9.08 -10.34
C SER A 39 -35.92 -10.37 -9.49
N GLY A 40 -36.96 -11.19 -9.64
CA GLY A 40 -37.11 -12.47 -8.95
C GLY A 40 -37.81 -12.37 -7.58
N ILE A 41 -37.67 -13.42 -6.75
CA ILE A 41 -38.40 -13.57 -5.48
C ILE A 41 -38.07 -12.44 -4.49
N SER A 42 -36.80 -12.03 -4.42
CA SER A 42 -36.37 -10.90 -3.60
C SER A 42 -37.04 -9.58 -4.01
N GLY A 43 -37.16 -9.32 -5.32
CA GLY A 43 -37.86 -8.16 -5.85
C GLY A 43 -39.36 -8.19 -5.58
N MET A 44 -40.01 -9.36 -5.72
CA MET A 44 -41.43 -9.52 -5.37
C MET A 44 -41.69 -9.27 -3.88
N CYS A 45 -40.83 -9.80 -3.01
CA CYS A 45 -40.91 -9.56 -1.57
C CYS A 45 -40.66 -8.09 -1.22
N ALA A 46 -39.69 -7.43 -1.86
CA ALA A 46 -39.48 -5.99 -1.69
C ALA A 46 -40.70 -5.18 -2.15
N LEU A 47 -41.32 -5.54 -3.29
CA LEU A 47 -42.53 -4.91 -3.79
C LEU A 47 -43.70 -5.05 -2.80
N ALA A 48 -43.92 -6.27 -2.28
CA ALA A 48 -44.95 -6.50 -1.28
C ALA A 48 -44.70 -5.68 0.00
N GLY A 49 -43.44 -5.60 0.44
CA GLY A 49 -43.03 -4.80 1.59
C GLY A 49 -43.27 -3.30 1.38
N ALA A 50 -42.84 -2.77 0.23
CA ALA A 50 -43.05 -1.36 -0.12
C ALA A 50 -44.55 -1.02 -0.27
N ALA A 51 -45.33 -1.87 -0.94
CA ALA A 51 -46.76 -1.65 -1.12
C ALA A 51 -47.50 -1.63 0.23
N LEU A 52 -47.23 -2.61 1.11
CA LEU A 52 -47.81 -2.64 2.45
C LEU A 52 -47.35 -1.44 3.28
N GLY A 53 -46.07 -1.06 3.19
CA GLY A 53 -45.53 0.07 3.94
C GLY A 53 -46.10 1.42 3.48
N TYR A 54 -46.27 1.64 2.17
CA TYR A 54 -46.93 2.85 1.65
C TYR A 54 -48.41 2.92 2.02
N LEU A 55 -49.13 1.79 1.99
CA LEU A 55 -50.54 1.76 2.40
C LEU A 55 -50.72 1.99 3.90
N THR A 56 -49.88 1.37 4.73
CA THR A 56 -49.94 1.50 6.20
C THR A 56 -49.53 2.88 6.69
N THR A 57 -48.47 3.45 6.11
CA THR A 57 -47.96 4.76 6.54
C THR A 57 -48.69 5.91 5.85
N GLY A 58 -49.38 5.65 4.74
CA GLY A 58 -49.91 6.70 3.87
C GLY A 58 -51.37 6.73 3.54
N GLY A 59 -52.12 5.68 3.83
CA GLY A 59 -53.50 5.59 3.39
C GLY A 59 -53.61 5.58 1.86
N LEU A 60 -54.84 5.75 1.35
CA LEU A 60 -55.15 5.55 -0.07
C LEU A 60 -54.69 6.67 -1.00
N GLU A 61 -54.70 7.93 -0.57
CA GLU A 61 -54.50 9.06 -1.49
C GLU A 61 -53.09 9.14 -2.06
N TRP A 62 -52.07 9.06 -1.21
CA TRP A 62 -50.67 9.14 -1.68
C TRP A 62 -49.99 7.76 -1.72
N GLY A 63 -50.41 6.80 -0.90
CA GLY A 63 -49.84 5.45 -0.88
C GLY A 63 -49.98 4.73 -2.24
N VAL A 64 -51.10 4.94 -2.93
CA VAL A 64 -51.35 4.33 -4.26
C VAL A 64 -50.37 4.83 -5.31
N LYS A 65 -50.01 6.13 -5.31
CA LYS A 65 -49.01 6.71 -6.25
C LYS A 65 -47.67 5.98 -6.15
N TYR A 66 -47.12 5.83 -4.94
CA TYR A 66 -45.80 5.21 -4.76
C TYR A 66 -45.84 3.68 -4.87
N ALA A 67 -46.96 3.04 -4.50
CA ALA A 67 -47.17 1.62 -4.75
C ALA A 67 -47.20 1.32 -6.26
N ALA A 68 -47.94 2.11 -7.05
CA ALA A 68 -47.99 1.97 -8.51
C ALA A 68 -46.61 2.15 -9.16
N ALA A 69 -45.84 3.13 -8.69
CA ALA A 69 -44.49 3.34 -9.19
C ALA A 69 -43.52 2.20 -8.77
N SER A 70 -43.69 1.63 -7.58
CA SER A 70 -42.93 0.45 -7.15
C SER A 70 -43.23 -0.77 -8.04
N VAL A 71 -44.51 -0.96 -8.41
CA VAL A 71 -44.90 -1.99 -9.39
C VAL A 71 -44.22 -1.74 -10.73
N LEU A 72 -44.21 -0.49 -11.21
CA LEU A 72 -43.58 -0.12 -12.48
C LEU A 72 -42.07 -0.39 -12.49
N VAL A 73 -41.36 -0.05 -11.41
CA VAL A 73 -39.93 -0.36 -11.27
C VAL A 73 -39.68 -1.87 -11.28
N PHE A 74 -40.52 -2.63 -10.56
CA PHE A 74 -40.41 -4.08 -10.53
C PHE A 74 -40.69 -4.71 -11.91
N THR A 75 -41.75 -4.29 -12.61
CA THR A 75 -42.10 -4.83 -13.93
C THR A 75 -41.02 -4.54 -14.97
N VAL A 76 -40.47 -3.32 -14.98
CA VAL A 76 -39.33 -2.97 -15.84
C VAL A 76 -38.10 -3.81 -15.49
N GLY A 77 -37.84 -4.03 -14.20
CA GLY A 77 -36.77 -4.90 -13.73
C GLY A 77 -36.94 -6.37 -14.14
N PHE A 78 -38.17 -6.87 -14.13
CA PHE A 78 -38.53 -8.25 -14.50
C PHE A 78 -38.49 -8.47 -16.02
N VAL A 79 -39.08 -7.58 -16.80
CA VAL A 79 -39.16 -7.71 -18.27
C VAL A 79 -37.78 -7.58 -18.92
N LEU A 80 -36.91 -6.72 -18.39
CA LEU A 80 -35.59 -6.45 -18.95
C LEU A 80 -34.47 -7.26 -18.25
N GLN A 81 -34.83 -8.35 -17.57
CA GLN A 81 -33.87 -9.18 -16.83
C GLN A 81 -32.84 -9.86 -17.73
N ASP A 82 -33.22 -10.18 -18.98
CA ASP A 82 -32.38 -10.93 -19.94
C ASP A 82 -31.49 -10.03 -20.81
N LEU A 83 -31.59 -8.70 -20.67
CA LEU A 83 -30.77 -7.76 -21.44
C LEU A 83 -29.45 -7.44 -20.74
N SER A 84 -28.35 -7.42 -21.50
CA SER A 84 -27.01 -7.05 -21.01
C SER A 84 -26.94 -5.63 -20.38
N ILE A 85 -27.87 -4.76 -20.76
CA ILE A 85 -28.00 -3.38 -20.27
C ILE A 85 -28.32 -3.34 -18.76
N ARG A 86 -28.94 -4.40 -18.23
CA ARG A 86 -29.27 -4.58 -16.81
C ARG A 86 -28.05 -4.59 -15.90
N GLY A 87 -26.93 -5.12 -16.40
CA GLY A 87 -25.67 -5.22 -15.66
C GLY A 87 -25.01 -3.85 -15.40
N ARG A 88 -25.49 -2.77 -16.02
CA ARG A 88 -24.91 -1.44 -15.85
C ARG A 88 -25.35 -0.81 -14.53
N THR A 89 -24.39 -0.22 -13.82
CA THR A 89 -24.58 0.39 -12.51
C THR A 89 -25.63 1.52 -12.48
N TRP A 90 -25.89 2.20 -13.59
CA TRP A 90 -26.86 3.30 -13.63
C TRP A 90 -28.26 2.91 -14.09
N PHE A 91 -28.48 1.66 -14.52
CA PHE A 91 -29.75 1.25 -15.11
C PHE A 91 -30.93 1.32 -14.12
N MET A 92 -30.82 0.66 -12.96
CA MET A 92 -31.88 0.69 -11.95
C MET A 92 -32.18 2.06 -11.34
N PRO A 93 -31.15 2.87 -10.99
CA PRO A 93 -31.38 4.26 -10.58
C PRO A 93 -32.19 5.06 -11.61
N LEU A 94 -31.86 4.95 -12.89
CA LEU A 94 -32.58 5.64 -13.96
C LEU A 94 -34.03 5.15 -14.08
N CYS A 95 -34.27 3.84 -13.98
CA CYS A 95 -35.62 3.29 -13.98
C CYS A 95 -36.46 3.81 -12.80
N SER A 96 -35.88 3.92 -11.60
CA SER A 96 -36.58 4.46 -10.43
C SER A 96 -36.90 5.95 -10.57
N ALA A 97 -35.99 6.75 -11.12
CA ALA A 97 -36.27 8.15 -11.45
C ALA A 97 -37.41 8.26 -12.48
N LEU A 98 -37.36 7.49 -13.56
CA LEU A 98 -38.38 7.53 -14.62
C LEU A 98 -39.76 7.08 -14.12
N ALA A 99 -39.81 6.05 -13.28
CA ALA A 99 -41.05 5.62 -12.65
C ALA A 99 -41.64 6.68 -11.73
N MET A 100 -40.79 7.37 -10.96
CA MET A 100 -41.20 8.47 -10.08
C MET A 100 -41.64 9.71 -10.85
N THR A 101 -40.96 10.08 -11.94
CA THR A 101 -41.39 11.20 -12.77
C THR A 101 -42.73 10.91 -13.42
N LEU A 102 -42.95 9.71 -13.96
CA LEU A 102 -44.22 9.32 -14.56
C LEU A 102 -45.36 9.33 -13.54
N ALA A 103 -45.14 8.74 -12.37
CA ALA A 103 -46.13 8.73 -11.29
C ALA A 103 -46.40 10.14 -10.73
N GLY A 104 -45.38 11.00 -10.68
CA GLY A 104 -45.50 12.41 -10.32
C GLY A 104 -46.35 13.20 -11.31
N VAL A 105 -46.07 13.06 -12.60
CA VAL A 105 -46.80 13.73 -13.69
C VAL A 105 -48.26 13.30 -13.71
N LEU A 106 -48.55 11.99 -13.63
CA LEU A 106 -49.91 11.46 -13.57
C LEU A 106 -50.67 11.96 -12.34
N GLY A 107 -50.01 12.03 -11.18
CA GLY A 107 -50.57 12.63 -9.97
C GLY A 107 -50.91 14.11 -10.15
N SER A 108 -50.02 14.89 -10.78
CA SER A 108 -50.26 16.33 -11.02
C SER A 108 -51.42 16.61 -11.98
N PHE A 109 -51.66 15.74 -12.97
CA PHE A 109 -52.84 15.85 -13.84
C PHE A 109 -54.15 15.66 -13.08
N SER A 110 -54.17 14.82 -12.05
CA SER A 110 -55.37 14.57 -11.23
C SER A 110 -55.71 15.70 -10.26
N SER A 111 -54.71 16.49 -9.83
CA SER A 111 -54.87 17.51 -8.79
C SER A 111 -55.02 18.95 -9.32
N GLY A 112 -54.92 19.18 -10.63
CA GLY A 112 -55.20 20.49 -11.25
C GLY A 112 -54.26 21.65 -10.87
N LEU A 113 -53.06 21.38 -10.32
CA LEU A 113 -52.12 22.41 -9.84
C LEU A 113 -51.17 22.92 -10.95
N THR A 114 -50.76 24.20 -10.82
CA THR A 114 -49.92 24.97 -11.74
C THR A 114 -48.56 24.34 -12.08
N ALA A 115 -48.18 24.40 -13.35
CA ALA A 115 -47.08 23.64 -13.96
C ALA A 115 -45.65 23.98 -13.48
N GLY A 116 -45.42 25.13 -12.82
CA GLY A 116 -44.06 25.59 -12.47
C GLY A 116 -43.49 25.00 -11.16
N GLN A 117 -44.28 24.94 -10.09
CA GLN A 117 -43.83 24.47 -8.77
C GLN A 117 -43.76 22.93 -8.71
N ASN A 118 -44.61 22.23 -9.45
CA ASN A 118 -44.64 20.76 -9.49
C ASN A 118 -43.39 20.15 -10.14
N VAL A 119 -42.77 20.81 -11.12
CA VAL A 119 -41.60 20.26 -11.83
C VAL A 119 -40.40 20.12 -10.89
N VAL A 120 -40.18 21.08 -10.00
CA VAL A 120 -39.08 21.03 -9.02
C VAL A 120 -39.31 19.91 -8.00
N HIS A 121 -40.53 19.79 -7.47
CA HIS A 121 -40.87 18.71 -6.52
C HIS A 121 -40.74 17.32 -7.15
N ILE A 122 -41.23 17.13 -8.38
CA ILE A 122 -41.10 15.86 -9.13
C ILE A 122 -39.62 15.56 -9.43
N GLY A 123 -38.84 16.57 -9.81
CA GLY A 123 -37.40 16.43 -10.05
C GLY A 123 -36.62 16.01 -8.80
N VAL A 124 -36.94 16.59 -7.64
CA VAL A 124 -36.35 16.22 -6.35
C VAL A 124 -36.78 14.81 -5.94
N GLU A 125 -38.05 14.44 -6.08
CA GLU A 125 -38.54 13.08 -5.80
C GLU A 125 -37.83 12.02 -6.65
N ALA A 126 -37.73 12.26 -7.96
CA ALA A 126 -37.05 11.36 -8.89
C ALA A 126 -35.54 11.27 -8.63
N GLY A 127 -34.90 12.40 -8.33
CA GLY A 127 -33.49 12.46 -7.97
C GLY A 127 -33.19 11.68 -6.68
N LEU A 128 -34.01 11.85 -5.64
CA LEU A 128 -33.88 11.12 -4.38
C LEU A 128 -34.14 9.61 -4.56
N ALA A 129 -35.08 9.21 -5.42
CA ALA A 129 -35.31 7.81 -5.73
C ALA A 129 -34.11 7.17 -6.44
N ALA A 130 -33.55 7.85 -7.44
CA ALA A 130 -32.34 7.38 -8.14
C ALA A 130 -31.11 7.32 -7.22
N ALA A 131 -30.88 8.37 -6.44
CA ALA A 131 -29.79 8.41 -5.48
C ALA A 131 -29.94 7.29 -4.43
N GLY A 132 -31.14 7.13 -3.88
CA GLY A 132 -31.45 6.03 -2.95
C GLY A 132 -31.19 4.66 -3.56
N ALA A 133 -31.64 4.42 -4.81
CA ALA A 133 -31.44 3.14 -5.49
C ALA A 133 -29.95 2.84 -5.72
N TYR A 134 -29.15 3.86 -6.05
CA TYR A 134 -27.70 3.74 -6.18
C TYR A 134 -27.03 3.42 -4.84
N PHE A 135 -27.27 4.23 -3.82
CA PHE A 135 -26.62 4.06 -2.50
C PHE A 135 -27.06 2.77 -1.82
N PHE A 136 -28.34 2.37 -1.91
CA PHE A 136 -28.80 1.11 -1.32
C PHE A 136 -28.17 -0.09 -2.02
N ARG A 137 -28.00 -0.04 -3.35
CA ARG A 137 -27.29 -1.11 -4.06
C ARG A 137 -25.83 -1.16 -3.64
N GLU A 138 -25.15 -0.03 -3.55
CA GLU A 138 -23.74 0.03 -3.14
C GLU A 138 -23.55 -0.40 -1.68
N ALA A 139 -24.49 -0.09 -0.78
CA ALA A 139 -24.46 -0.50 0.62
C ALA A 139 -24.70 -2.01 0.78
N LEU A 140 -25.55 -2.61 -0.05
CA LEU A 140 -25.90 -4.03 0.01
C LEU A 140 -25.10 -4.90 -0.97
N SER A 141 -24.13 -4.33 -1.69
CA SER A 141 -23.28 -5.07 -2.63
C SER A 141 -22.32 -6.01 -1.89
N THR A 142 -22.23 -7.24 -2.36
CA THR A 142 -21.27 -8.24 -1.87
C THR A 142 -19.99 -8.29 -2.72
N GLU A 143 -19.84 -7.37 -3.68
CA GLU A 143 -18.66 -7.29 -4.53
C GLU A 143 -17.40 -6.91 -3.73
N GLU A 144 -16.28 -7.53 -4.07
CA GLU A 144 -14.99 -7.23 -3.46
C GLU A 144 -14.50 -5.85 -3.92
N ARG A 145 -14.08 -5.04 -2.95
CA ARG A 145 -13.66 -3.65 -3.18
C ARG A 145 -12.14 -3.63 -3.30
N SER A 146 -11.65 -3.34 -4.50
CA SER A 146 -10.22 -3.36 -4.82
C SER A 146 -9.56 -1.98 -4.77
N THR A 147 -10.34 -0.89 -4.72
CA THR A 147 -9.82 0.49 -4.71
C THR A 147 -10.26 1.26 -3.47
N GLU A 148 -9.42 2.20 -3.01
CA GLU A 148 -9.73 3.07 -1.87
C GLU A 148 -10.98 3.93 -2.11
N SER A 149 -11.17 4.42 -3.34
CA SER A 149 -12.36 5.18 -3.71
C SER A 149 -13.64 4.34 -3.61
N ALA A 150 -13.57 3.05 -3.95
CA ALA A 150 -14.71 2.14 -3.80
C ALA A 150 -15.04 1.86 -2.32
N GLU A 151 -14.02 1.74 -1.44
CA GLU A 151 -14.26 1.64 0.01
C GLU A 151 -14.91 2.91 0.57
N LEU A 152 -14.43 4.09 0.19
CA LEU A 152 -15.02 5.36 0.62
C LEU A 152 -16.47 5.51 0.14
N CYS A 153 -16.74 5.15 -1.12
CA CYS A 153 -18.09 5.18 -1.68
C CYS A 153 -19.02 4.22 -0.93
N HIS A 154 -18.56 3.00 -0.63
CA HIS A 154 -19.33 2.04 0.13
C HIS A 154 -19.60 2.50 1.58
N MET A 155 -18.61 3.08 2.26
CA MET A 155 -18.82 3.62 3.61
C MET A 155 -19.83 4.77 3.61
N ALA A 156 -19.76 5.67 2.62
CA ALA A 156 -20.76 6.73 2.45
C ALA A 156 -22.14 6.15 2.17
N ALA A 157 -22.23 5.15 1.29
CA ALA A 157 -23.48 4.44 0.98
C ALA A 157 -24.09 3.75 2.22
N MET A 158 -23.25 3.10 3.04
CA MET A 158 -23.66 2.45 4.28
C MET A 158 -24.16 3.48 5.31
N ALA A 159 -23.49 4.62 5.45
CA ALA A 159 -23.93 5.70 6.33
C ALA A 159 -25.30 6.26 5.90
N VAL A 160 -25.51 6.46 4.60
CA VAL A 160 -26.81 6.86 4.05
C VAL A 160 -27.87 5.79 4.30
N PHE A 161 -27.57 4.51 4.06
CA PHE A 161 -28.51 3.39 4.29
C PHE A 161 -28.94 3.29 5.76
N ILE A 162 -27.99 3.35 6.70
CA ILE A 162 -28.26 3.35 8.14
C ILE A 162 -29.06 4.60 8.53
N GLY A 163 -28.69 5.77 8.00
CA GLY A 163 -29.41 7.01 8.25
C GLY A 163 -30.86 6.97 7.77
N CYS A 164 -31.12 6.46 6.58
CA CYS A 164 -32.47 6.23 6.07
C CYS A 164 -33.24 5.23 6.94
N GLY A 165 -32.61 4.14 7.38
CA GLY A 165 -33.23 3.17 8.28
C GLY A 165 -33.64 3.78 9.62
N LEU A 166 -32.78 4.62 10.21
CA LEU A 166 -33.10 5.35 11.44
C LEU A 166 -34.18 6.41 11.20
N ALA A 167 -34.18 7.06 10.05
CA ALA A 167 -35.20 8.03 9.67
C ALA A 167 -36.58 7.38 9.54
N ALA A 168 -36.67 6.14 9.06
CA ALA A 168 -37.93 5.39 9.02
C ALA A 168 -38.57 5.22 10.42
N VAL A 169 -37.74 5.04 11.44
CA VAL A 169 -38.17 4.86 12.85
C VAL A 169 -38.36 6.20 13.56
N SER A 170 -37.96 7.32 12.96
CA SER A 170 -38.04 8.65 13.60
C SER A 170 -39.46 9.08 13.98
N ARG A 171 -40.49 8.54 13.32
CA ARG A 171 -41.90 8.83 13.60
C ARG A 171 -42.43 8.13 14.85
N VAL A 172 -41.74 7.11 15.35
CA VAL A 172 -42.10 6.43 16.59
C VAL A 172 -41.54 7.25 17.75
N SER A 173 -42.42 8.00 18.42
CA SER A 173 -42.08 8.79 19.59
C SER A 173 -42.48 8.08 20.88
N ILE A 174 -41.55 8.03 21.83
CA ILE A 174 -41.81 7.57 23.20
C ILE A 174 -42.27 8.80 24.00
N LEU A 175 -43.43 8.68 24.65
CA LEU A 175 -44.05 9.74 25.47
C LEU A 175 -44.33 11.05 24.69
N GLY A 176 -44.37 11.02 23.36
CA GLY A 176 -44.61 12.20 22.52
C GLY A 176 -43.45 13.20 22.45
N VAL A 177 -42.32 12.93 23.12
CA VAL A 177 -41.20 13.87 23.26
C VAL A 177 -39.91 13.35 22.60
N ILE A 178 -39.60 12.05 22.76
CA ILE A 178 -38.34 11.45 22.32
C ILE A 178 -38.57 10.61 21.06
N SER A 179 -37.91 10.95 19.96
CA SER A 179 -37.91 10.14 18.73
C SER A 179 -36.87 9.01 18.81
N LEU A 180 -37.30 7.77 18.62
CA LEU A 180 -36.40 6.61 18.57
C LEU A 180 -35.36 6.71 17.46
N GLY A 181 -35.75 7.22 16.29
CA GLY A 181 -34.85 7.40 15.15
C GLY A 181 -33.75 8.43 15.42
N ARG A 182 -34.09 9.57 16.03
CA ARG A 182 -33.10 10.61 16.39
C ARG A 182 -32.15 10.15 17.49
N LEU A 183 -32.67 9.45 18.50
CA LEU A 183 -31.85 8.84 19.55
C LEU A 183 -30.86 7.83 18.97
N GLY A 184 -31.32 6.96 18.06
CA GLY A 184 -30.44 6.02 17.36
C GLY A 184 -29.36 6.71 16.53
N ALA A 185 -29.70 7.80 15.84
CA ALA A 185 -28.72 8.59 15.08
C ALA A 185 -27.65 9.21 15.98
N LEU A 186 -28.05 9.78 17.13
CA LEU A 186 -27.11 10.31 18.12
C LEU A 186 -26.16 9.25 18.66
N LEU A 187 -26.64 8.04 18.93
CA LEU A 187 -25.78 6.91 19.33
C LEU A 187 -24.76 6.57 18.22
N VAL A 188 -25.17 6.54 16.96
CA VAL A 188 -24.25 6.31 15.83
C VAL A 188 -23.22 7.43 15.75
N VAL A 189 -23.60 8.71 15.85
CA VAL A 189 -22.66 9.84 15.85
C VAL A 189 -21.68 9.76 17.03
N MET A 190 -22.15 9.43 18.23
CA MET A 190 -21.29 9.26 19.42
C MET A 190 -20.30 8.10 19.24
N THR A 191 -20.75 6.96 18.70
CA THR A 191 -19.84 5.83 18.42
C THR A 191 -18.82 6.17 17.34
N ALA A 192 -19.23 6.87 16.27
CA ALA A 192 -18.37 7.33 15.20
C ALA A 192 -17.29 8.29 15.73
N SER A 193 -17.71 9.29 16.50
CA SER A 193 -16.83 10.32 17.02
C SER A 193 -15.82 9.78 18.05
N LEU A 194 -16.26 8.94 19.00
CA LEU A 194 -15.37 8.39 20.02
C LEU A 194 -14.30 7.47 19.42
N LYS A 195 -14.68 6.64 18.43
CA LYS A 195 -13.78 5.65 17.85
C LYS A 195 -12.96 6.23 16.71
N GLY A 196 -13.56 7.02 15.82
CA GLY A 196 -12.93 7.54 14.60
C GLY A 196 -12.48 9.01 14.69
N GLY A 197 -12.63 9.67 15.84
CA GLY A 197 -12.16 11.03 16.07
C GLY A 197 -12.95 12.11 15.34
N ILE A 198 -12.33 13.30 15.25
CA ILE A 198 -12.96 14.56 14.82
C ILE A 198 -13.63 14.46 13.44
N ALA A 199 -12.89 13.99 12.42
CA ALA A 199 -13.36 14.01 11.04
C ALA A 199 -14.54 13.05 10.80
N THR A 200 -14.50 11.86 11.41
CA THR A 200 -15.56 10.86 11.25
C THR A 200 -16.80 11.20 12.05
N GLY A 201 -16.64 11.77 13.26
CA GLY A 201 -17.74 12.29 14.06
C GLY A 201 -18.48 13.43 13.34
N ALA A 202 -17.74 14.36 12.76
CA ALA A 202 -18.32 15.44 11.95
C ALA A 202 -19.04 14.90 10.70
N ALA A 203 -18.42 13.98 9.95
CA ALA A 203 -19.01 13.41 8.72
C ALA A 203 -20.26 12.55 9.00
N ALA A 204 -20.24 11.74 10.06
CA ALA A 204 -21.43 10.98 10.48
C ALA A 204 -22.54 11.93 10.95
N GLY A 205 -22.18 12.97 11.70
CA GLY A 205 -23.10 14.01 12.17
C GLY A 205 -23.76 14.79 11.04
N THR A 206 -23.00 15.18 10.01
CA THR A 206 -23.57 15.87 8.84
C THR A 206 -24.53 14.98 8.06
N VAL A 207 -24.14 13.75 7.73
CA VAL A 207 -24.99 12.83 6.96
C VAL A 207 -26.28 12.49 7.72
N LEU A 208 -26.17 12.09 8.99
CA LEU A 208 -27.34 11.73 9.79
C LEU A 208 -28.22 12.95 10.11
N GLY A 209 -27.59 14.10 10.39
CA GLY A 209 -28.32 15.34 10.64
C GLY A 209 -29.07 15.84 9.41
N MET A 210 -28.46 15.77 8.21
CA MET A 210 -29.13 16.13 6.95
C MET A 210 -30.35 15.26 6.68
N ILE A 211 -30.24 13.95 6.92
CA ILE A 211 -31.35 13.01 6.75
C ILE A 211 -32.48 13.34 7.73
N MET A 212 -32.16 13.62 8.99
CA MET A 212 -33.16 13.96 10.02
C MET A 212 -33.82 15.33 9.75
N ASP A 213 -33.06 16.32 9.32
CA ASP A 213 -33.59 17.63 8.91
C ASP A 213 -34.55 17.47 7.73
N ALA A 214 -34.15 16.71 6.71
CA ALA A 214 -34.97 16.43 5.54
C ALA A 214 -36.30 15.74 5.88
N CYS A 215 -36.33 14.91 6.93
CA CYS A 215 -37.55 14.25 7.40
C CYS A 215 -38.43 15.14 8.30
N SER A 216 -37.81 16.07 9.03
CA SER A 216 -38.53 16.97 9.95
C SER A 216 -39.22 18.13 9.25
N GLY A 217 -38.78 18.50 8.04
CA GLY A 217 -39.38 19.56 7.23
C GLY A 217 -39.13 20.99 7.75
N GLY A 218 -38.23 21.15 8.72
CA GLY A 218 -37.90 22.43 9.35
C GLY A 218 -36.61 23.08 8.85
N VAL A 219 -36.18 24.14 9.54
CA VAL A 219 -34.85 24.75 9.37
C VAL A 219 -33.78 23.70 9.72
N PRO A 220 -32.66 23.60 8.98
CA PRO A 220 -31.64 22.57 9.19
C PRO A 220 -30.90 22.74 10.52
N PHE A 221 -31.45 22.15 11.58
CA PHE A 221 -30.96 22.25 12.95
C PHE A 221 -30.18 21.00 13.37
N TYR A 222 -30.65 19.81 12.97
CA TYR A 222 -30.01 18.54 13.32
C TYR A 222 -28.66 18.37 12.61
N THR A 223 -28.52 18.86 11.38
CA THR A 223 -27.24 18.89 10.65
C THR A 223 -26.19 19.68 11.41
N MET A 224 -26.55 20.89 11.87
CA MET A 224 -25.63 21.75 12.59
C MET A 224 -25.26 21.15 13.95
N SER A 225 -26.26 20.75 14.73
CA SER A 225 -26.05 20.21 16.09
C SER A 225 -25.25 18.91 16.08
N TYR A 226 -25.60 17.94 15.24
CA TYR A 226 -24.92 16.64 15.21
C TYR A 226 -23.49 16.75 14.64
N ALA A 227 -23.28 17.59 13.62
CA ALA A 227 -21.95 17.81 13.08
C ALA A 227 -21.03 18.52 14.08
N PHE A 228 -21.52 19.57 14.75
CA PHE A 228 -20.75 20.33 15.72
C PHE A 228 -20.46 19.52 16.99
N SER A 229 -21.47 18.84 17.54
CA SER A 229 -21.30 17.96 18.69
C SER A 229 -20.38 16.78 18.39
N GLY A 230 -20.51 16.15 17.22
CA GLY A 230 -19.61 15.10 16.74
C GLY A 230 -18.17 15.58 16.58
N LEU A 231 -17.95 16.80 16.07
CA LEU A 231 -16.63 17.40 15.89
C LEU A 231 -15.97 17.71 17.25
N LEU A 232 -16.67 18.42 18.13
CA LEU A 232 -16.10 18.91 19.40
C LEU A 232 -15.82 17.76 20.38
N SER A 233 -16.76 16.82 20.50
CA SER A 233 -16.56 15.62 21.30
C SER A 233 -15.42 14.74 20.77
N GLY A 234 -15.24 14.68 19.45
CA GLY A 234 -14.19 13.88 18.80
C GLY A 234 -12.77 14.33 19.17
N PHE A 235 -12.58 15.61 19.50
CA PHE A 235 -11.29 16.13 20.01
C PHE A 235 -10.99 15.57 21.42
N PHE A 236 -12.01 15.46 22.26
CA PHE A 236 -11.88 14.97 23.64
C PHE A 236 -11.99 13.45 23.78
N GLY A 237 -12.19 12.70 22.69
CA GLY A 237 -12.34 11.23 22.72
C GLY A 237 -11.16 10.48 23.39
N LYS A 238 -9.96 11.07 23.39
CA LYS A 238 -8.76 10.50 24.05
C LYS A 238 -8.73 10.69 25.58
N HIS A 239 -9.51 11.62 26.12
CA HIS A 239 -9.48 12.01 27.54
C HIS A 239 -10.52 11.26 28.40
N GLY A 240 -11.08 10.16 27.89
CA GLY A 240 -12.03 9.29 28.59
C GLY A 240 -13.50 9.56 28.23
N ARG A 241 -14.36 8.57 28.51
CA ARG A 241 -15.79 8.57 28.09
C ARG A 241 -16.61 9.70 28.70
N LEU A 242 -16.37 10.05 29.96
CA LEU A 242 -17.12 11.10 30.66
C LEU A 242 -16.84 12.48 30.05
N VAL A 243 -15.57 12.80 29.79
CA VAL A 243 -15.17 14.07 29.18
C VAL A 243 -15.76 14.19 27.77
N PHE A 244 -15.72 13.10 26.99
CA PHE A 244 -16.34 13.01 25.67
C PHE A 244 -17.84 13.35 25.70
N LEU A 245 -18.60 12.71 26.61
CA LEU A 245 -20.05 12.92 26.71
C LEU A 245 -20.41 14.34 27.19
N LEU A 246 -19.67 14.88 28.16
CA LEU A 246 -19.85 16.25 28.62
C LEU A 246 -19.60 17.25 27.49
N ALA A 247 -18.52 17.05 26.73
CA ALA A 247 -18.22 17.86 25.56
C ALA A 247 -19.31 17.77 24.49
N PHE A 248 -19.88 16.58 24.26
CA PHE A 248 -20.99 16.38 23.32
C PHE A 248 -22.25 17.15 23.73
N ILE A 249 -22.66 17.02 25.00
CA ILE A 249 -23.85 17.69 25.55
C ILE A 249 -23.67 19.21 25.53
N LEU A 250 -22.50 19.71 25.92
CA LEU A 250 -22.21 21.15 25.91
C LEU A 250 -22.20 21.72 24.49
N ALA A 251 -21.65 20.98 23.52
CA ALA A 251 -21.66 21.39 22.12
C ALA A 251 -23.09 21.44 21.55
N ASP A 252 -23.93 20.46 21.86
CA ASP A 252 -25.34 20.45 21.46
C ASP A 252 -26.13 21.59 22.12
N ALA A 253 -25.94 21.81 23.43
CA ALA A 253 -26.55 22.92 24.15
C ALA A 253 -26.16 24.28 23.56
N PHE A 254 -24.90 24.44 23.17
CA PHE A 254 -24.45 25.63 22.46
C PHE A 254 -25.13 25.79 21.10
N ALA A 255 -25.27 24.71 20.32
CA ALA A 255 -25.97 24.73 19.04
C ALA A 255 -27.45 25.13 19.19
N VAL A 256 -28.13 24.70 20.25
CA VAL A 256 -29.51 25.11 20.58
C VAL A 256 -29.60 26.62 20.85
N VAL A 257 -28.66 27.16 21.65
CA VAL A 257 -28.63 28.59 21.98
C VAL A 257 -28.46 29.46 20.73
N CYS A 258 -27.66 29.03 19.75
CA CYS A 258 -27.42 29.77 18.52
C CYS A 258 -28.64 29.96 17.61
N VAL A 259 -29.67 29.10 17.70
CA VAL A 259 -30.80 29.10 16.74
C VAL A 259 -32.06 29.81 17.28
N TRP A 260 -32.07 30.24 18.56
CA TRP A 260 -33.06 31.14 19.19
C TRP A 260 -34.54 30.84 18.83
N LYS A 261 -34.99 29.57 18.90
CA LYS A 261 -36.41 29.17 18.76
C LYS A 261 -36.86 28.23 19.89
N TRP A 262 -37.31 28.84 20.99
CA TRP A 262 -37.58 28.22 22.29
C TRP A 262 -38.52 26.99 22.35
N SER A 263 -39.42 26.73 21.39
CA SER A 263 -40.46 25.69 21.55
C SER A 263 -40.14 24.31 20.96
N VAL A 264 -39.27 24.20 19.96
CA VAL A 264 -38.98 22.92 19.26
C VAL A 264 -37.62 22.32 19.70
N GLN A 265 -36.75 23.12 20.30
CA GLN A 265 -35.34 22.77 20.51
C GLN A 265 -35.01 22.22 21.91
N ILE A 266 -35.94 22.32 22.88
CA ILE A 266 -35.77 21.70 24.21
C ILE A 266 -35.88 20.17 24.12
N ASN A 267 -36.71 19.65 23.22
CA ASN A 267 -36.82 18.20 22.99
C ASN A 267 -35.51 17.60 22.49
N ALA A 268 -34.74 18.34 21.68
CA ALA A 268 -33.43 17.89 21.22
C ALA A 268 -32.43 17.73 22.39
N LEU A 269 -32.44 18.63 23.37
CA LEU A 269 -31.61 18.50 24.59
C LEU A 269 -31.94 17.23 25.37
N PHE A 270 -33.23 16.90 25.51
CA PHE A 270 -33.65 15.66 26.18
C PHE A 270 -33.25 14.40 25.37
N GLU A 271 -33.28 14.47 24.04
CA GLU A 271 -32.80 13.39 23.17
C GLU A 271 -31.29 13.18 23.29
N VAL A 272 -30.49 14.26 23.31
CA VAL A 272 -29.03 14.15 23.50
C VAL A 272 -28.69 13.64 24.90
N PHE A 273 -29.38 14.13 25.93
CA PHE A 273 -29.18 13.66 27.30
C PHE A 273 -29.53 12.16 27.43
N SER A 274 -30.68 11.73 26.91
CA SER A 274 -31.06 10.31 26.93
C SER A 274 -30.11 9.43 26.12
N ALA A 275 -29.65 9.88 24.94
CA ALA A 275 -28.66 9.15 24.17
C ALA A 275 -27.32 9.04 24.91
N ALA A 276 -26.89 10.09 25.62
CA ALA A 276 -25.66 10.06 26.44
C ALA A 276 -25.75 9.07 27.61
N VAL A 277 -26.90 9.02 28.30
CA VAL A 277 -27.14 8.04 29.38
C VAL A 277 -27.09 6.62 28.84
N ILE A 278 -27.79 6.36 27.71
CA ILE A 278 -27.79 5.04 27.07
C ILE A 278 -26.37 4.67 26.63
N PHE A 279 -25.65 5.60 25.99
CA PHE A 279 -24.29 5.38 25.54
C PHE A 279 -23.34 5.00 26.69
N MET A 280 -23.52 5.58 27.88
CA MET A 280 -22.73 5.23 29.06
C MET A 280 -23.02 3.80 29.56
N MET A 281 -24.26 3.32 29.41
CA MET A 281 -24.66 1.96 29.79
C MET A 281 -24.22 0.90 28.75
N VAL A 282 -23.87 1.30 27.51
CA VAL A 282 -23.47 0.35 26.48
C VAL A 282 -22.07 -0.24 26.79
N PRO A 283 -21.93 -1.58 26.86
CA PRO A 283 -20.65 -2.20 27.15
C PRO A 283 -19.63 -2.02 26.01
N PRO A 284 -18.32 -1.93 26.32
CA PRO A 284 -17.25 -1.72 25.34
C PRO A 284 -17.28 -2.71 24.17
N ALA A 285 -17.64 -3.97 24.42
CA ALA A 285 -17.69 -5.02 23.39
C ALA A 285 -18.69 -4.71 22.26
N VAL A 286 -19.85 -4.12 22.59
CA VAL A 286 -20.87 -3.73 21.61
C VAL A 286 -20.41 -2.51 20.82
N MET A 287 -19.78 -1.53 21.49
CA MET A 287 -19.18 -0.37 20.82
C MET A 287 -18.07 -0.74 19.85
N THR A 288 -17.24 -1.74 20.16
CA THR A 288 -16.20 -2.19 19.22
C THR A 288 -16.81 -2.82 17.97
N ARG A 289 -17.87 -3.64 18.11
CA ARG A 289 -18.60 -4.19 16.95
C ARG A 289 -19.28 -3.12 16.10
N LEU A 290 -19.92 -2.14 16.73
CA LEU A 290 -20.53 -0.99 16.04
C LEU A 290 -19.48 -0.10 15.36
N GLY A 291 -18.35 0.14 16.03
CA GLY A 291 -17.24 0.93 15.51
C GLY A 291 -16.63 0.32 14.24
N LEU A 292 -16.55 -1.01 14.13
CA LEU A 292 -16.04 -1.68 12.93
C LEU A 292 -16.91 -1.48 11.69
N LEU A 293 -18.22 -1.22 11.88
CA LEU A 293 -19.18 -0.96 10.80
C LEU A 293 -19.11 0.50 10.30
N VAL A 294 -18.72 1.43 11.18
CA VAL A 294 -18.79 2.88 10.95
C VAL A 294 -17.42 3.50 10.64
N GLN A 295 -16.31 2.85 11.01
CA GLN A 295 -14.98 3.44 10.87
C GLN A 295 -14.37 3.31 9.46
N PRO A 296 -13.90 4.43 8.89
CA PRO A 296 -12.70 4.44 8.06
C PRO A 296 -11.50 4.12 8.96
N ILE A 297 -10.74 3.09 8.60
CA ILE A 297 -9.46 2.83 9.25
C ILE A 297 -8.51 3.96 8.80
N PRO A 298 -7.82 4.65 9.72
CA PRO A 298 -6.96 5.77 9.36
C PRO A 298 -5.99 5.37 8.26
N THR A 299 -5.88 6.24 7.26
CA THR A 299 -4.88 6.17 6.18
C THR A 299 -3.48 6.24 6.80
N GLY A 300 -2.71 5.16 6.69
CA GLY A 300 -1.26 5.13 6.95
C GLY A 300 -0.46 5.95 5.92
N ALA A 301 -0.96 7.12 5.51
CA ALA A 301 -0.31 7.98 4.53
C ALA A 301 1.04 8.53 5.03
N GLY A 302 1.26 8.57 6.35
CA GLY A 302 2.53 9.01 6.94
C GLY A 302 3.68 8.02 6.71
N GLU A 303 3.42 6.72 6.79
CA GLU A 303 4.47 5.69 6.68
C GLU A 303 4.95 5.51 5.24
N SER A 304 4.04 5.58 4.27
CA SER A 304 4.39 5.56 2.84
C SER A 304 5.19 6.80 2.43
N GLY A 305 4.88 7.98 3.00
CA GLY A 305 5.66 9.20 2.82
C GLY A 305 7.08 9.11 3.40
N LEU A 306 7.21 8.58 4.63
CA LEU A 306 8.51 8.41 5.30
C LEU A 306 9.39 7.38 4.58
N ARG A 307 8.82 6.27 4.12
CA ARG A 307 9.52 5.27 3.30
C ARG A 307 10.04 5.85 1.99
N ARG A 308 9.22 6.65 1.30
CA ARG A 308 9.65 7.30 0.04
C ARG A 308 10.70 8.40 0.25
N TYR A 309 10.73 9.01 1.43
CA TYR A 309 11.81 9.90 1.83
C TYR A 309 13.11 9.12 2.09
N ALA A 310 13.03 8.02 2.86
CA ALA A 310 14.16 7.14 3.12
C ALA A 310 14.74 6.52 1.85
N ALA A 311 13.89 6.05 0.93
CA ALA A 311 14.28 5.49 -0.37
C ALA A 311 15.13 6.47 -1.19
N ARG A 312 14.63 7.70 -1.35
CA ARG A 312 15.35 8.78 -2.07
C ARG A 312 16.63 9.20 -1.37
N ARG A 313 16.65 9.16 -0.04
CA ARG A 313 17.86 9.45 0.73
C ARG A 313 18.94 8.39 0.52
N VAL A 314 18.56 7.10 0.52
CA VAL A 314 19.47 5.99 0.23
C VAL A 314 19.93 6.03 -1.23
N GLU A 315 19.04 6.36 -2.17
CA GLU A 315 19.39 6.54 -3.59
C GLU A 315 20.46 7.61 -3.78
N GLY A 316 20.28 8.78 -3.14
CA GLY A 316 21.25 9.87 -3.22
C GLY A 316 22.60 9.54 -2.57
N ILE A 317 22.62 8.65 -1.56
CA ILE A 317 23.88 8.15 -0.98
C ILE A 317 24.55 7.20 -1.97
N ALA A 318 23.80 6.27 -2.58
CA ALA A 318 24.33 5.33 -3.56
C ALA A 318 24.94 6.06 -4.78
N SER A 319 24.23 7.05 -5.31
CA SER A 319 24.71 7.82 -6.47
C SER A 319 25.96 8.64 -6.12
N ALA A 320 25.97 9.33 -4.99
CA ALA A 320 27.14 10.10 -4.56
C ALA A 320 28.38 9.22 -4.32
N TYR A 321 28.17 7.99 -3.84
CA TYR A 321 29.25 7.03 -3.63
C TYR A 321 29.79 6.48 -4.96
N SER A 322 28.89 6.20 -5.92
CA SER A 322 29.27 5.80 -7.28
C SER A 322 30.08 6.91 -7.98
N ASP A 323 29.62 8.16 -7.90
CA ASP A 323 30.33 9.31 -8.48
C ASP A 323 31.73 9.47 -7.88
N LEU A 324 31.86 9.29 -6.55
CA LEU A 324 33.15 9.34 -5.87
C LEU A 324 34.08 8.21 -6.34
N CYS A 325 33.56 6.99 -6.51
CA CYS A 325 34.33 5.86 -7.04
C CYS A 325 34.82 6.17 -8.47
N ASP A 326 33.98 6.75 -9.32
CA ASP A 326 34.35 7.14 -10.68
C ASP A 326 35.40 8.25 -10.72
N ILE A 327 35.28 9.27 -9.86
CA ILE A 327 36.27 10.34 -9.74
C ILE A 327 37.62 9.78 -9.29
N VAL A 328 37.65 8.91 -8.29
CA VAL A 328 38.90 8.30 -7.82
C VAL A 328 39.50 7.40 -8.89
N ARG A 329 38.68 6.60 -9.58
CA ARG A 329 39.12 5.74 -10.69
C ARG A 329 39.77 6.55 -11.82
N ARG A 330 39.20 7.70 -12.18
CA ARG A 330 39.73 8.58 -13.24
C ARG A 330 41.03 9.29 -12.84
N ASN A 331 41.20 9.62 -11.55
CA ASN A 331 42.40 10.32 -11.05
C ASN A 331 43.61 9.39 -10.81
N VAL A 332 43.44 8.07 -10.94
CA VAL A 332 44.55 7.11 -10.91
C VAL A 332 45.04 6.86 -12.34
N GLU A 333 45.73 7.85 -12.92
CA GLU A 333 46.41 7.63 -14.20
C GLU A 333 47.65 6.74 -13.99
N PRO A 334 47.84 5.68 -14.80
CA PRO A 334 49.07 4.92 -14.78
C PRO A 334 50.19 5.75 -15.43
N VAL A 335 51.12 6.25 -14.62
CA VAL A 335 52.35 6.85 -15.14
C VAL A 335 53.15 5.77 -15.90
N ASN A 336 53.28 5.95 -17.21
CA ASN A 336 54.00 5.01 -18.07
C ASN A 336 55.51 5.14 -17.84
N ASP A 337 56.09 4.23 -17.06
CA ASP A 337 57.53 4.17 -16.78
C ASP A 337 58.20 2.97 -17.50
N ASN A 338 57.53 2.41 -18.52
CA ASN A 338 58.05 1.29 -19.32
C ASN A 338 59.11 1.71 -20.36
N ASP A 339 59.56 2.96 -20.31
CA ASP A 339 60.53 3.46 -21.28
C ASP A 339 61.94 2.94 -20.92
N ILE A 340 62.47 2.10 -21.80
CA ILE A 340 63.82 1.52 -21.68
C ILE A 340 64.88 2.63 -21.68
N ALA A 341 64.62 3.77 -22.34
CA ALA A 341 65.51 4.92 -22.33
C ALA A 341 65.80 5.40 -20.90
N LYS A 342 64.80 5.40 -20.02
CA LYS A 342 64.95 5.80 -18.60
C LYS A 342 65.86 4.85 -17.81
N VAL A 343 65.93 3.58 -18.20
CA VAL A 343 66.84 2.60 -17.58
C VAL A 343 68.29 2.97 -17.91
N PHE A 344 68.56 3.33 -19.16
CA PHE A 344 69.89 3.76 -19.60
C PHE A 344 70.28 5.12 -19.01
N ASP A 345 69.37 6.09 -18.95
CA ASP A 345 69.63 7.39 -18.35
C ASP A 345 69.98 7.27 -16.86
N ARG A 346 69.17 6.51 -16.10
CA ARG A 346 69.43 6.27 -14.66
C ARG A 346 70.74 5.49 -14.44
N ALA A 347 71.04 4.52 -15.30
CA ALA A 347 72.31 3.80 -15.24
C ALA A 347 73.51 4.72 -15.55
N ALA A 348 73.37 5.60 -16.55
CA ALA A 348 74.38 6.60 -16.90
C ALA A 348 74.61 7.61 -15.77
N ASP A 349 73.58 7.99 -15.02
CA ASP A 349 73.71 8.85 -13.84
C ASP A 349 74.58 8.21 -12.75
N VAL A 350 74.47 6.88 -12.57
CA VAL A 350 75.25 6.15 -11.57
C VAL A 350 76.71 5.95 -12.03
N SER A 351 76.94 5.51 -13.27
CA SER A 351 78.28 5.11 -13.73
C SER A 351 79.03 6.16 -14.57
N CYS A 352 78.33 6.98 -15.36
CA CYS A 352 78.94 7.90 -16.32
C CYS A 352 79.19 9.31 -15.74
N VAL A 353 78.44 9.73 -14.71
CA VAL A 353 78.62 11.07 -14.09
C VAL A 353 80.03 11.29 -13.55
N LYS A 354 80.65 10.26 -12.97
CA LYS A 354 82.01 10.29 -12.44
C LYS A 354 83.08 9.82 -13.45
N CYS A 355 82.73 9.65 -14.72
CA CYS A 355 83.64 9.13 -15.75
C CYS A 355 84.41 10.25 -16.46
N LYS A 356 85.72 10.03 -16.69
CA LYS A 356 86.60 10.99 -17.40
C LYS A 356 86.18 11.24 -18.86
N LYS A 357 85.55 10.27 -19.52
CA LYS A 357 85.09 10.35 -20.92
C LYS A 357 83.62 10.74 -21.11
N LYS A 358 82.96 11.29 -20.08
CA LYS A 358 81.53 11.66 -20.12
C LYS A 358 81.19 12.57 -21.31
N ASN A 359 81.94 13.67 -21.47
CA ASN A 359 81.69 14.67 -22.53
C ASN A 359 81.94 14.12 -23.94
N GLU A 360 82.77 13.09 -24.06
CA GLU A 360 83.03 12.42 -25.34
C GLU A 360 81.85 11.50 -25.72
N CYS A 361 81.35 10.70 -24.78
CA CYS A 361 80.24 9.77 -25.02
C CYS A 361 78.88 10.49 -25.14
N TRP A 362 78.58 11.42 -24.24
CA TRP A 362 77.24 12.01 -24.11
C TRP A 362 77.06 13.38 -24.79
N ASN A 363 78.15 14.06 -25.22
CA ASN A 363 78.05 15.32 -25.99
C ASN A 363 78.57 15.18 -27.43
N LYS A 364 79.82 14.73 -27.62
CA LYS A 364 80.43 14.63 -28.96
C LYS A 364 79.87 13.47 -29.78
N ASN A 365 79.81 12.26 -29.20
CA ASN A 365 79.39 11.03 -29.88
C ASN A 365 78.05 10.52 -29.34
N TYR A 366 77.12 11.43 -29.07
CA TYR A 366 75.83 11.09 -28.46
C TYR A 366 75.02 10.10 -29.31
N ILE A 367 74.95 10.33 -30.62
CA ILE A 367 74.18 9.50 -31.56
C ILE A 367 74.74 8.07 -31.59
N ASP A 368 76.07 7.93 -31.67
CA ASP A 368 76.72 6.61 -31.71
C ASP A 368 76.55 5.84 -30.39
N THR A 369 76.56 6.55 -29.27
CA THR A 369 76.33 5.97 -27.94
C THR A 369 74.89 5.48 -27.82
N LEU A 370 73.91 6.28 -28.26
CA LEU A 370 72.51 5.91 -28.22
C LEU A 370 72.19 4.73 -29.16
N ASP A 371 72.76 4.72 -30.36
CA ASP A 371 72.61 3.61 -31.31
C ASP A 371 73.17 2.29 -30.75
N ALA A 372 74.33 2.35 -30.07
CA ALA A 372 74.89 1.19 -29.38
C ALA A 372 73.96 0.66 -28.27
N LEU A 373 73.36 1.54 -27.46
CA LEU A 373 72.43 1.14 -26.40
C LEU A 373 71.10 0.62 -26.96
N ASN A 374 70.57 1.23 -28.02
CA ASN A 374 69.37 0.79 -28.70
C ASN A 374 69.55 -0.59 -29.33
N SER A 375 70.73 -0.88 -29.91
CA SER A 375 71.03 -2.20 -30.47
C SER A 375 70.99 -3.32 -29.42
N ALA A 376 71.34 -3.02 -28.17
CA ALA A 376 71.30 -3.96 -27.05
C ALA A 376 69.93 -4.05 -26.35
N SER A 377 69.03 -3.08 -26.60
CA SER A 377 67.76 -2.92 -25.89
C SER A 377 66.80 -4.11 -26.07
N ALA A 378 66.71 -4.67 -27.28
CA ALA A 378 65.83 -5.80 -27.58
C ALA A 378 66.27 -7.07 -26.85
N VAL A 379 67.57 -7.39 -26.95
CA VAL A 379 68.15 -8.60 -26.36
C VAL A 379 68.11 -8.55 -24.83
N MET A 380 68.42 -7.39 -24.24
CA MET A 380 68.39 -7.25 -22.78
C MET A 380 66.97 -7.30 -22.21
N THR A 381 65.96 -6.87 -22.98
CA THR A 381 64.55 -6.86 -22.53
C THR A 381 63.98 -8.28 -22.53
N GLU A 382 64.30 -9.09 -23.53
CA GLU A 382 63.89 -10.49 -23.60
C GLU A 382 64.59 -11.33 -22.51
N ARG A 383 65.90 -11.09 -22.31
CA ARG A 383 66.71 -11.83 -21.34
C ARG A 383 66.56 -11.33 -19.89
N GLY A 384 66.10 -10.09 -19.69
CA GLY A 384 66.03 -9.44 -18.38
C GLY A 384 67.38 -9.02 -17.78
N ARG A 385 68.46 -9.10 -18.56
CA ARG A 385 69.82 -8.71 -18.18
C ARG A 385 70.64 -8.34 -19.42
N LEU A 386 71.56 -7.40 -19.25
CA LEU A 386 72.51 -6.99 -20.28
C LEU A 386 73.85 -7.71 -20.08
N GLU A 387 74.35 -8.38 -21.11
CA GLU A 387 75.69 -8.98 -21.15
C GLU A 387 76.67 -8.17 -22.01
N GLU A 388 77.97 -8.41 -21.82
CA GLU A 388 79.03 -7.81 -22.64
C GLU A 388 78.91 -8.16 -24.14
N GLY A 389 78.41 -9.35 -24.46
CA GLY A 389 78.21 -9.81 -25.84
C GLY A 389 77.11 -9.07 -26.59
N ASP A 390 76.18 -8.43 -25.88
CA ASP A 390 75.02 -7.76 -26.47
C ASP A 390 75.34 -6.32 -26.95
N LEU A 391 76.51 -5.78 -26.58
CA LEU A 391 76.98 -4.46 -26.98
C LEU A 391 77.91 -4.53 -28.21
N PRO A 392 77.86 -3.55 -29.14
CA PRO A 392 78.80 -3.50 -30.26
C PRO A 392 80.27 -3.35 -29.83
N GLU A 393 81.21 -4.00 -30.53
CA GLU A 393 82.66 -3.92 -30.25
C GLU A 393 83.19 -2.48 -30.17
N ARG A 394 82.66 -1.59 -31.01
CA ARG A 394 82.95 -0.15 -30.99
C ARG A 394 82.67 0.51 -29.64
N PHE A 395 81.63 0.07 -28.91
CA PHE A 395 81.28 0.62 -27.61
C PHE A 395 82.17 0.07 -26.49
N LYS A 396 82.52 -1.23 -26.58
CA LYS A 396 83.43 -1.90 -25.63
C LYS A 396 84.82 -1.26 -25.64
N ALA A 397 85.33 -0.89 -26.81
CA ALA A 397 86.63 -0.23 -26.97
C ALA A 397 86.67 1.21 -26.39
N VAL A 398 85.52 1.89 -26.33
CA VAL A 398 85.42 3.29 -25.88
C VAL A 398 85.17 3.38 -24.36
N CYS A 399 84.38 2.46 -23.80
CA CYS A 399 83.97 2.49 -22.39
C CYS A 399 85.07 2.02 -21.43
N VAL A 400 85.61 2.95 -20.64
CA VAL A 400 86.66 2.65 -19.63
C VAL A 400 86.11 1.93 -18.39
N LYS A 401 84.81 2.03 -18.14
CA LYS A 401 84.11 1.49 -16.95
C LYS A 401 83.00 0.52 -17.33
N LEU A 402 83.27 -0.34 -18.31
CA LEU A 402 82.29 -1.30 -18.83
C LEU A 402 81.64 -2.18 -17.74
N PRO A 403 82.38 -2.80 -16.78
CA PRO A 403 81.75 -3.64 -15.76
C PRO A 403 80.88 -2.86 -14.76
N GLU A 404 81.27 -1.63 -14.40
CA GLU A 404 80.47 -0.75 -13.53
C GLU A 404 79.18 -0.30 -14.23
N PHE A 405 79.25 0.00 -15.53
CA PHE A 405 78.10 0.36 -16.35
C PHE A 405 77.11 -0.82 -16.48
N LEU A 406 77.61 -2.02 -16.78
CA LEU A 406 76.79 -3.22 -16.86
C LEU A 406 76.11 -3.57 -15.53
N ALA A 407 76.80 -3.39 -14.41
CA ALA A 407 76.22 -3.57 -13.08
C ALA A 407 75.12 -2.55 -12.80
N ALA A 408 75.31 -1.28 -13.19
CA ALA A 408 74.30 -0.22 -13.03
C ALA A 408 73.04 -0.48 -13.88
N VAL A 409 73.21 -0.86 -15.17
CA VAL A 409 72.09 -1.21 -16.06
C VAL A 409 71.32 -2.43 -15.52
N ASN A 410 72.02 -3.48 -15.11
CA ASN A 410 71.38 -4.66 -14.54
C ASN A 410 70.68 -4.37 -13.19
N GLY A 411 71.21 -3.44 -12.39
CA GLY A 411 70.56 -2.94 -11.18
C GLY A 411 69.24 -2.23 -11.48
N GLU A 412 69.23 -1.31 -12.45
CA GLU A 412 68.02 -0.59 -12.86
C GLU A 412 67.00 -1.49 -13.56
N LEU A 413 67.43 -2.47 -14.36
CA LEU A 413 66.55 -3.49 -14.95
C LEU A 413 65.81 -4.30 -13.87
N ARG A 414 66.52 -4.74 -12.82
CA ARG A 414 65.90 -5.43 -11.67
C ARG A 414 64.93 -4.51 -10.92
N ALA A 415 65.32 -3.25 -10.68
CA ALA A 415 64.46 -2.28 -10.02
C ALA A 415 63.20 -1.97 -10.86
N ALA A 416 63.32 -1.87 -12.18
CA ALA A 416 62.21 -1.70 -13.11
C ALA A 416 61.27 -2.92 -13.09
N ALA A 417 61.81 -4.14 -13.14
CA ALA A 417 61.04 -5.37 -13.03
C ALA A 417 60.28 -5.47 -11.70
N TYR A 418 60.93 -5.13 -10.58
CA TYR A 418 60.28 -5.09 -9.26
C TYR A 418 59.16 -4.04 -9.19
N ARG A 419 59.40 -2.82 -9.71
CA ARG A 419 58.38 -1.76 -9.80
C ARG A 419 57.18 -2.21 -10.63
N LYS A 420 57.41 -2.93 -11.74
CA LYS A 420 56.35 -3.50 -12.59
C LYS A 420 55.53 -4.56 -11.85
N GLN A 421 56.19 -5.50 -11.16
CA GLN A 421 55.50 -6.53 -10.38
C GLN A 421 54.69 -5.94 -9.22
N TYR A 422 55.27 -5.00 -8.48
CA TYR A 422 54.60 -4.31 -7.38
C TYR A 422 53.38 -3.52 -7.87
N ARG A 423 53.49 -2.87 -9.03
CA ARG A 423 52.37 -2.17 -9.67
C ARG A 423 51.25 -3.13 -10.06
N SER A 424 51.57 -4.27 -10.68
CA SER A 424 50.57 -5.28 -11.03
C SER A 424 49.81 -5.78 -9.80
N ARG A 425 50.50 -6.02 -8.67
CA ARG A 425 49.85 -6.38 -7.40
C ARG A 425 48.97 -5.25 -6.83
N LEU A 426 49.42 -4.00 -6.93
CA LEU A 426 48.62 -2.84 -6.51
C LEU A 426 47.39 -2.66 -7.40
N GLU A 427 47.51 -2.87 -8.70
CA GLU A 427 46.40 -2.83 -9.66
C GLU A 427 45.38 -3.94 -9.36
N GLU A 428 45.83 -5.16 -9.09
CA GLU A 428 44.96 -6.28 -8.67
C GLU A 428 44.24 -5.98 -7.35
N SER A 429 44.96 -5.49 -6.33
CA SER A 429 44.36 -5.11 -5.05
C SER A 429 43.37 -3.95 -5.18
N ARG A 430 43.66 -2.97 -6.04
CA ARG A 430 42.74 -1.86 -6.34
C ARG A 430 41.51 -2.35 -7.09
N ALA A 431 41.68 -3.19 -8.11
CA ALA A 431 40.57 -3.77 -8.86
C ALA A 431 39.62 -4.56 -7.95
N ALA A 432 40.17 -5.35 -7.02
CA ALA A 432 39.37 -6.06 -6.02
C ALA A 432 38.60 -5.09 -5.10
N ALA A 433 39.24 -4.02 -4.64
CA ALA A 433 38.57 -2.99 -3.83
C ALA A 433 37.47 -2.27 -4.63
N TRP A 434 37.67 -2.00 -5.92
CA TRP A 434 36.65 -1.39 -6.78
C TRP A 434 35.45 -2.29 -6.96
N GLY A 435 35.65 -3.60 -7.16
CA GLY A 435 34.55 -4.56 -7.20
C GLY A 435 33.71 -4.53 -5.92
N GLN A 436 34.36 -4.48 -4.74
CA GLN A 436 33.65 -4.38 -3.46
C GLN A 436 32.86 -3.08 -3.31
N TYR A 437 33.38 -1.95 -3.79
CA TYR A 437 32.66 -0.68 -3.75
C TYR A 437 31.49 -0.64 -4.73
N GLU A 438 31.64 -1.22 -5.91
CA GLU A 438 30.57 -1.37 -6.89
C GLU A 438 29.45 -2.27 -6.35
N ASP A 439 29.80 -3.39 -5.70
CA ASP A 439 28.85 -4.25 -5.00
C ASP A 439 28.09 -3.48 -3.91
N PHE A 440 28.79 -2.65 -3.12
CA PHE A 440 28.17 -1.84 -2.08
C PHE A 440 27.19 -0.80 -2.65
N CYS A 441 27.55 -0.12 -3.74
CA CYS A 441 26.64 0.76 -4.47
C CYS A 441 25.41 0.01 -4.99
N GLY A 442 25.59 -1.20 -5.52
CA GLY A 442 24.53 -2.09 -5.96
C GLY A 442 23.54 -2.42 -4.82
N ILE A 443 24.07 -2.82 -3.66
CA ILE A 443 23.27 -3.11 -2.46
C ILE A 443 22.44 -1.89 -2.03
N LEU A 444 23.05 -0.69 -1.98
CA LEU A 444 22.33 0.54 -1.64
C LEU A 444 21.25 0.87 -2.67
N GLY A 445 21.53 0.66 -3.95
CA GLY A 445 20.54 0.81 -5.03
C GLY A 445 19.36 -0.14 -4.88
N ASP A 446 19.61 -1.40 -4.52
CA ASP A 446 18.57 -2.39 -4.30
C ASP A 446 17.70 -2.04 -3.07
N ILE A 447 18.32 -1.62 -1.96
CA ILE A 447 17.59 -1.14 -0.76
C ILE A 447 16.72 0.06 -1.11
N SER A 448 17.25 1.01 -1.90
CA SER A 448 16.49 2.17 -2.35
C SER A 448 15.28 1.74 -3.21
N ARG A 449 15.46 0.79 -4.11
CA ARG A 449 14.39 0.26 -4.97
C ARG A 449 13.31 -0.47 -4.15
N GLU A 450 13.71 -1.24 -3.14
CA GLU A 450 12.80 -1.93 -2.23
C GLU A 450 11.95 -0.92 -1.43
N LEU A 451 12.60 0.09 -0.83
CA LEU A 451 11.94 1.18 -0.08
C LEU A 451 11.08 2.09 -0.98
N GLY A 452 11.48 2.27 -2.24
CA GLY A 452 10.86 3.17 -3.22
C GLY A 452 9.77 2.52 -4.06
N SER A 453 9.60 1.20 -3.98
CA SER A 453 8.60 0.48 -4.77
C SER A 453 7.18 0.95 -4.42
N MET A 454 6.38 1.32 -5.44
CA MET A 454 4.97 1.69 -5.24
C MET A 454 4.12 0.53 -4.69
N ASN A 455 4.60 -0.70 -4.87
CA ASN A 455 3.98 -1.92 -4.33
C ASN A 455 4.43 -2.23 -2.89
N GLY A 456 5.39 -1.45 -2.35
CA GLY A 456 6.01 -1.68 -1.06
C GLY A 456 5.11 -1.43 0.14
N ALA A 457 3.87 -0.95 -0.01
CA ALA A 457 2.88 -0.94 1.05
C ALA A 457 1.51 -1.23 0.42
N ASP A 458 0.80 -2.22 0.95
CA ASP A 458 -0.57 -2.52 0.54
C ASP A 458 -1.51 -2.08 1.68
N PRO A 459 -1.89 -0.78 1.72
CA PRO A 459 -2.70 -0.26 2.82
C PRO A 459 -4.09 -0.90 2.86
N LEU A 460 -4.60 -1.40 1.73
CA LEU A 460 -5.91 -2.07 1.69
C LEU A 460 -5.83 -3.47 2.32
N ALA A 461 -4.78 -4.24 2.01
CA ALA A 461 -4.53 -5.52 2.65
C ALA A 461 -4.24 -5.36 4.15
N GLU A 462 -3.48 -4.33 4.52
CA GLU A 462 -3.23 -3.96 5.92
C GLU A 462 -4.51 -3.63 6.68
N ARG A 463 -5.37 -2.77 6.11
CA ARG A 463 -6.69 -2.44 6.67
C ARG A 463 -7.55 -3.68 6.89
N ARG A 464 -7.63 -4.58 5.89
CA ARG A 464 -8.38 -5.84 5.99
C ARG A 464 -7.85 -6.71 7.13
N LEU A 465 -6.53 -6.82 7.24
CA LEU A 465 -5.84 -7.57 8.30
C LEU A 465 -6.13 -6.99 9.69
N VAL A 466 -5.96 -5.67 9.86
CA VAL A 466 -6.27 -4.97 11.13
C VAL A 466 -7.74 -5.09 11.51
N ARG A 467 -8.67 -4.94 10.55
CA ARG A 467 -10.12 -5.12 10.79
C ARG A 467 -10.43 -6.53 11.28
N TYR A 468 -9.84 -7.53 10.65
CA TYR A 468 -10.00 -8.93 11.05
C TYR A 468 -9.48 -9.18 12.47
N LEU A 469 -8.28 -8.69 12.81
CA LEU A 469 -7.69 -8.85 14.14
C LEU A 469 -8.53 -8.17 15.23
N ARG A 470 -9.03 -6.95 14.97
CA ARG A 470 -9.95 -6.26 15.89
C ARG A 470 -11.27 -7.01 16.09
N SER A 471 -11.77 -7.72 15.08
CA SER A 471 -12.98 -8.54 15.22
C SER A 471 -12.79 -9.70 16.19
N GLN A 472 -11.55 -10.14 16.40
CA GLN A 472 -11.15 -11.20 17.32
C GLN A 472 -10.65 -10.65 18.68
N ASP A 473 -10.82 -9.34 18.93
CA ASP A 473 -10.34 -8.67 20.16
C ASP A 473 -8.79 -8.70 20.32
N ILE A 474 -8.06 -8.77 19.21
CA ILE A 474 -6.60 -8.72 19.18
C ILE A 474 -6.16 -7.32 18.73
N GLU A 475 -5.59 -6.55 19.65
CA GLU A 475 -4.87 -5.33 19.32
C GLU A 475 -3.46 -5.70 18.87
N ALA A 476 -3.21 -5.58 17.57
CA ALA A 476 -1.93 -5.85 16.94
C ALA A 476 -1.56 -4.71 16.01
N ASP A 477 -0.27 -4.39 15.98
CA ASP A 477 0.30 -3.57 14.93
C ASP A 477 0.60 -4.49 13.74
N ALA A 478 0.13 -4.11 12.55
CA ALA A 478 0.20 -4.96 11.38
C ALA A 478 0.71 -4.13 10.20
N ALA A 479 1.80 -4.58 9.58
CA ALA A 479 2.36 -3.97 8.38
C ALA A 479 2.26 -4.97 7.23
N VAL A 480 1.63 -4.56 6.12
CA VAL A 480 1.53 -5.38 4.91
C VAL A 480 2.20 -4.68 3.75
N PHE A 481 3.18 -5.35 3.16
CA PHE A 481 3.95 -4.81 2.05
C PHE A 481 4.27 -5.88 1.02
N ARG A 482 4.53 -5.49 -0.22
CA ARG A 482 5.14 -6.39 -1.21
C ARG A 482 6.63 -6.14 -1.30
N ASP A 483 7.36 -7.23 -1.38
CA ASP A 483 8.80 -7.21 -1.65
C ASP A 483 9.08 -6.75 -3.10
N ALA A 484 10.33 -6.48 -3.46
CA ALA A 484 10.73 -6.10 -4.82
C ALA A 484 10.29 -7.13 -5.88
N GLY A 485 10.21 -8.41 -5.49
CA GLY A 485 9.67 -9.50 -6.33
C GLY A 485 8.14 -9.54 -6.43
N GLY A 486 7.42 -8.57 -5.88
CA GLY A 486 5.96 -8.47 -5.93
C GLY A 486 5.21 -9.38 -4.95
N ARG A 487 5.92 -10.18 -4.15
CA ARG A 487 5.33 -11.12 -3.19
C ARG A 487 4.93 -10.43 -1.90
N LEU A 488 3.77 -10.78 -1.38
CA LEU A 488 3.22 -10.18 -0.17
C LEU A 488 3.95 -10.68 1.09
N ARG A 489 4.26 -9.75 1.98
CA ARG A 489 4.81 -9.99 3.31
C ARG A 489 3.98 -9.22 4.33
N ALA A 490 3.52 -9.94 5.34
CA ALA A 490 2.77 -9.36 6.45
C ALA A 490 3.54 -9.58 7.76
N VAL A 491 3.73 -8.51 8.52
CA VAL A 491 4.36 -8.54 9.83
C VAL A 491 3.34 -8.09 10.85
N LEU A 492 3.14 -8.91 11.88
CA LEU A 492 2.17 -8.71 12.95
C LEU A 492 2.93 -8.67 14.27
N GLU A 493 2.75 -7.60 15.04
CA GLU A 493 3.34 -7.44 16.36
C GLU A 493 2.23 -7.22 17.39
N SER A 494 2.16 -8.11 18.38
CA SER A 494 1.19 -8.00 19.47
C SER A 494 1.61 -8.81 20.68
N GLY A 495 1.35 -8.27 21.87
CA GLY A 495 1.50 -9.00 23.13
C GLY A 495 0.51 -10.16 23.30
N ARG A 496 -0.52 -10.27 22.43
CA ARG A 496 -1.57 -11.30 22.49
C ARG A 496 -1.73 -12.07 21.17
N LEU A 497 -0.64 -12.60 20.61
CA LEU A 497 -0.71 -13.45 19.40
C LEU A 497 -1.04 -14.92 19.67
N ARG A 498 -0.87 -15.42 20.90
CA ARG A 498 -1.10 -16.83 21.24
C ARG A 498 -2.52 -17.33 20.86
N PRO A 499 -3.62 -16.61 21.19
CA PRO A 499 -4.97 -17.05 20.83
C PRO A 499 -5.20 -17.22 19.32
N LEU A 500 -4.45 -16.48 18.49
CA LEU A 500 -4.52 -16.58 17.04
C LEU A 500 -3.73 -17.79 16.52
N VAL A 501 -2.53 -18.02 17.06
CA VAL A 501 -1.62 -19.10 16.62
C VAL A 501 -2.08 -20.47 17.12
N ASP A 502 -2.78 -20.53 18.25
CA ASP A 502 -3.30 -21.77 18.84
C ASP A 502 -4.45 -22.38 18.02
N ASP A 503 -5.12 -21.60 17.17
CA ASP A 503 -6.13 -22.10 16.24
C ASP A 503 -5.46 -22.81 15.04
N PRO A 504 -5.68 -24.11 14.81
CA PRO A 504 -5.03 -24.85 13.73
C PRO A 504 -5.35 -24.33 12.31
N VAL A 505 -6.41 -23.53 12.14
CA VAL A 505 -6.87 -23.02 10.84
C VAL A 505 -6.56 -21.53 10.66
N TYR A 506 -5.73 -20.94 11.54
CA TYR A 506 -5.46 -19.50 11.51
C TYR A 506 -4.83 -19.02 10.19
N LEU A 507 -3.96 -19.83 9.57
CA LEU A 507 -3.30 -19.48 8.31
C LEU A 507 -4.28 -19.37 7.14
N ASP A 508 -5.27 -20.25 7.07
CA ASP A 508 -6.29 -20.20 6.01
C ASP A 508 -7.20 -18.99 6.19
N LYS A 509 -7.55 -18.65 7.43
CA LYS A 509 -8.33 -17.44 7.74
C LYS A 509 -7.58 -16.18 7.33
N LEU A 510 -6.30 -16.08 7.69
CA LEU A 510 -5.46 -14.93 7.29
C LEU A 510 -5.23 -14.89 5.77
N SER A 511 -5.09 -16.05 5.12
CA SER A 511 -4.97 -16.15 3.66
C SER A 511 -6.23 -15.63 2.97
N ASN A 512 -7.43 -15.96 3.48
CA ASN A 512 -8.69 -15.43 2.96
C ASN A 512 -8.81 -13.91 3.13
N VAL A 513 -8.30 -13.36 4.24
CA VAL A 513 -8.33 -11.91 4.50
C VAL A 513 -7.41 -11.15 3.54
N LEU A 514 -6.20 -11.67 3.34
CA LEU A 514 -5.17 -11.05 2.48
C LEU A 514 -5.34 -11.41 1.00
N GLY A 515 -6.15 -12.42 0.66
CA GLY A 515 -6.42 -12.86 -0.72
C GLY A 515 -5.28 -13.63 -1.37
N VAL A 516 -4.29 -14.06 -0.60
CA VAL A 516 -3.12 -14.82 -1.06
C VAL A 516 -2.89 -16.00 -0.13
N ARG A 517 -2.35 -17.10 -0.66
CA ARG A 517 -1.96 -18.24 0.16
C ARG A 517 -0.75 -17.84 1.00
N LEU A 518 -0.81 -17.99 2.31
CA LEU A 518 0.27 -17.59 3.21
C LEU A 518 1.05 -18.79 3.74
N CYS A 519 2.33 -18.58 4.00
CA CYS A 519 3.20 -19.48 4.72
C CYS A 519 3.89 -18.74 5.88
N ARG A 520 4.20 -19.49 6.94
CA ARG A 520 4.95 -18.97 8.09
C ARG A 520 6.41 -19.42 7.99
N PRO A 521 7.37 -18.50 7.84
CA PRO A 521 8.77 -18.86 8.00
C PRO A 521 9.06 -19.23 9.46
N LYS A 522 10.06 -20.09 9.69
CA LYS A 522 10.48 -20.51 11.04
C LYS A 522 11.16 -19.40 11.85
N THR A 523 11.30 -18.21 11.30
CA THR A 523 11.92 -17.03 11.92
C THR A 523 10.85 -16.19 12.62
N GLY A 524 10.90 -16.15 13.96
CA GLY A 524 10.05 -15.25 14.76
C GLY A 524 10.26 -15.43 16.27
N GLY A 525 10.39 -14.33 16.99
CA GLY A 525 10.39 -14.30 18.46
C GLY A 525 8.97 -14.28 19.05
N GLU A 526 8.85 -14.47 20.37
CA GLU A 526 7.55 -14.31 21.04
C GLU A 526 7.01 -12.89 20.80
N GLY A 527 5.73 -12.78 20.41
CA GLY A 527 5.07 -11.48 20.16
C GLY A 527 5.23 -10.93 18.74
N LYS A 528 5.94 -11.61 17.84
CA LYS A 528 6.06 -11.25 16.42
C LYS A 528 5.71 -12.42 15.50
N LEU A 529 4.76 -12.20 14.60
CA LEU A 529 4.38 -13.16 13.57
C LEU A 529 4.67 -12.58 12.19
N VAL A 530 5.54 -13.26 11.44
CA VAL A 530 5.83 -12.93 10.04
C VAL A 530 5.13 -13.95 9.16
N LEU A 531 4.47 -13.46 8.11
CA LEU A 531 3.78 -14.26 7.10
C LEU A 531 4.28 -13.83 5.73
N LEU A 532 4.47 -14.81 4.85
CA LEU A 532 4.93 -14.64 3.48
C LEU A 532 3.91 -15.23 2.52
N GLU A 533 3.81 -14.69 1.33
CA GLU A 533 3.10 -15.33 0.23
C GLU A 533 3.75 -16.68 -0.10
N ALA A 534 2.95 -17.74 -0.04
CA ALA A 534 3.38 -19.10 -0.33
C ALA A 534 3.65 -19.26 -1.83
N GLU A 535 4.69 -20.01 -2.17
CA GLU A 535 5.02 -20.25 -3.57
C GLU A 535 3.94 -21.11 -4.25
N PRO A 536 3.68 -20.89 -5.54
CA PRO A 536 2.67 -21.65 -6.29
C PRO A 536 3.09 -23.11 -6.52
N LEU A 537 4.38 -23.41 -6.44
CA LEU A 537 4.96 -24.72 -6.76
C LEU A 537 5.80 -25.25 -5.59
N ALA A 538 5.71 -26.55 -5.34
CA ALA A 538 6.57 -27.27 -4.42
C ALA A 538 7.64 -28.03 -5.21
N VAL A 539 8.90 -27.92 -4.80
CA VAL A 539 10.03 -28.59 -5.46
C VAL A 539 10.71 -29.53 -4.48
N SER A 540 10.98 -30.75 -4.93
CA SER A 540 11.78 -31.75 -4.21
C SER A 540 13.11 -31.93 -4.93
N VAL A 541 14.23 -31.75 -4.23
CA VAL A 541 15.58 -31.89 -4.79
C VAL A 541 16.22 -33.17 -4.25
N GLY A 542 16.73 -34.00 -5.16
CA GLY A 542 17.57 -35.16 -4.83
C GLY A 542 18.97 -34.94 -5.43
N ILE A 543 20.00 -35.10 -4.60
CA ILE A 543 21.40 -35.02 -5.03
C ILE A 543 22.04 -36.40 -4.90
N ALA A 544 22.66 -36.87 -5.97
CA ALA A 544 23.46 -38.09 -5.99
C ALA A 544 24.89 -37.75 -6.42
N ALA A 545 25.88 -38.42 -5.84
CA ALA A 545 27.29 -38.23 -6.16
C ALA A 545 27.95 -39.58 -6.43
N MET A 546 28.82 -39.65 -7.44
CA MET A 546 29.57 -40.85 -7.81
C MET A 546 31.07 -40.56 -7.77
N LYS A 547 31.81 -41.33 -6.98
CA LYS A 547 33.26 -41.20 -6.85
C LYS A 547 34.00 -42.02 -7.92
N LYS A 548 35.19 -41.55 -8.32
CA LYS A 548 36.10 -42.31 -9.20
C LYS A 548 36.61 -43.57 -8.49
N LYS A 549 36.72 -44.69 -9.21
CA LYS A 549 37.26 -45.96 -8.67
C LYS A 549 38.69 -45.75 -8.16
N GLY A 550 38.94 -46.12 -6.90
CA GLY A 550 40.24 -45.98 -6.22
C GLY A 550 40.37 -44.72 -5.36
N GLU A 551 39.47 -43.74 -5.49
CA GLU A 551 39.50 -42.50 -4.71
C GLU A 551 38.52 -42.53 -3.52
N ASN A 552 38.92 -41.87 -2.42
CA ASN A 552 38.10 -41.79 -1.21
C ASN A 552 37.10 -40.62 -1.21
N VAL A 553 37.27 -39.64 -2.10
CA VAL A 553 36.49 -38.40 -2.13
C VAL A 553 36.06 -38.10 -3.57
N ASN A 554 34.88 -37.51 -3.72
CA ASN A 554 34.44 -36.94 -5.00
C ASN A 554 34.86 -35.47 -5.07
N GLY A 555 35.36 -35.03 -6.23
CA GLY A 555 35.65 -33.62 -6.49
C GLY A 555 34.37 -32.80 -6.73
N ASP A 556 33.33 -33.46 -7.27
CA ASP A 556 32.09 -32.77 -7.60
C ASP A 556 31.22 -32.55 -6.36
N ARG A 557 30.74 -31.32 -6.20
CA ARG A 557 29.78 -30.94 -5.16
C ARG A 557 28.50 -30.39 -5.77
N GLY A 558 27.39 -30.99 -5.35
CA GLY A 558 26.06 -30.43 -5.53
C GLY A 558 25.55 -29.85 -4.21
N THR A 559 24.97 -28.66 -4.23
CA THR A 559 24.20 -28.12 -3.10
C THR A 559 22.95 -27.42 -3.63
N TYR A 560 21.97 -27.22 -2.77
CA TYR A 560 20.82 -26.40 -3.10
C TYR A 560 20.46 -25.52 -1.91
N PHE A 561 19.94 -24.33 -2.20
CA PHE A 561 19.35 -23.46 -1.19
C PHE A 561 18.21 -22.66 -1.81
N LYS A 562 17.32 -22.19 -0.95
CA LYS A 562 16.21 -21.33 -1.32
C LYS A 562 16.55 -19.90 -0.94
N THR A 563 16.36 -18.96 -1.85
CA THR A 563 16.48 -17.53 -1.56
C THR A 563 15.24 -17.01 -0.84
N ASP A 564 15.37 -15.89 -0.15
CA ASP A 564 14.21 -15.19 0.42
C ASP A 564 13.22 -14.77 -0.68
N SER A 565 13.72 -14.53 -1.90
CA SER A 565 12.94 -14.30 -3.12
C SER A 565 12.12 -15.50 -3.62
N GLY A 566 12.19 -16.65 -2.93
CA GLY A 566 11.41 -17.85 -3.26
C GLY A 566 11.99 -18.65 -4.42
N ILE A 567 13.19 -18.28 -4.89
CA ILE A 567 13.90 -18.96 -5.96
C ILE A 567 14.72 -20.09 -5.35
N LEU A 568 14.60 -21.27 -5.95
CA LEU A 568 15.42 -22.41 -5.59
C LEU A 568 16.67 -22.43 -6.47
N CYS A 569 17.82 -22.25 -5.83
CA CYS A 569 19.11 -22.34 -6.50
C CYS A 569 19.67 -23.75 -6.30
N VAL A 570 20.03 -24.41 -7.39
CA VAL A 570 20.78 -25.66 -7.40
C VAL A 570 22.13 -25.38 -8.00
N ILE A 571 23.19 -25.64 -7.23
CA ILE A 571 24.57 -25.36 -7.62
C ILE A 571 25.30 -26.68 -7.77
N LEU A 572 25.99 -26.83 -8.90
CA LEU A 572 26.91 -27.92 -9.16
C LEU A 572 28.29 -27.32 -9.43
N SER A 573 29.30 -27.80 -8.71
CA SER A 573 30.70 -27.46 -8.91
C SER A 573 31.45 -28.71 -9.34
N ASP A 574 32.10 -28.65 -10.51
CA ASP A 574 33.01 -29.68 -11.02
C ASP A 574 34.42 -29.39 -10.50
N GLY A 575 35.02 -30.35 -9.81
CA GLY A 575 36.37 -30.23 -9.28
C GLY A 575 37.39 -30.71 -10.30
N MET A 576 38.31 -29.83 -10.73
CA MET A 576 39.39 -30.23 -11.64
C MET A 576 40.33 -31.26 -11.00
N GLY A 577 40.24 -32.52 -11.41
CA GLY A 577 41.18 -33.58 -11.06
C GLY A 577 40.57 -34.74 -10.28
N ALA A 578 41.33 -35.33 -9.36
CA ALA A 578 40.89 -36.45 -8.52
C ALA A 578 41.47 -36.33 -7.11
N GLY A 579 40.75 -36.84 -6.12
CA GLY A 579 41.20 -36.87 -4.72
C GLY A 579 40.87 -35.59 -3.93
N ARG A 580 41.60 -35.37 -2.81
CA ARG A 580 41.28 -34.32 -1.83
C ARG A 580 41.44 -32.89 -2.36
N ASP A 581 42.34 -32.67 -3.32
CA ASP A 581 42.57 -31.32 -3.85
C ASP A 581 41.47 -30.86 -4.81
N ALA A 582 40.79 -31.80 -5.48
CA ALA A 582 39.60 -31.49 -6.28
C ALA A 582 38.34 -31.24 -5.43
N ALA A 583 38.36 -31.65 -4.15
CA ALA A 583 37.21 -31.56 -3.24
C ALA A 583 37.25 -30.38 -2.25
N LYS A 584 38.33 -29.60 -2.25
CA LYS A 584 38.44 -28.33 -1.50
C LYS A 584 37.62 -27.27 -2.21
#